data_AF-A0A6A2Y7D3-F1
#
_entry.id   AF-A0A6A2Y7D3-F1
#
_cell.length_a   1.000
_cell.length_b   1.000
_cell.length_c   1.000
_cell.angle_alpha   90.00
_cell.angle_beta   90.00
_cell.angle_gamma   90.00
#
_symmetry.space_group_name_H-M   'P 1'
#
loop_
_entity.id
_entity.type
_entity.pdbx_description
1 polymer ?
#
loop_
_entity_poly.entity_id
_entity_poly.type
_entity_poly.pdbx_seq_one_letter_code
_entity_poly.pdbx_strand_id
1 'polypeptide(L)'
;MLRSLSRRHSIHSYGSLRIGRTTDTAVEDDHHHQSTNIHARNNEQDRSDLELMKERFAKLLLGEDMSGGGKSVSSALALSNAFTNLAASIFGEQGKLAPMSPDRKARWRKEMDWLLSVTDHIVEFVPSQQKAADGTFMEIMVTKQRKDLHVNIPGLLKLNSLLIVRYHILLTW
;
A
#
# COMPACT_ATOMS: atom_id res chain seq x y z
N MET A 1 28.35 25.67 -16.03
CA MET A 1 27.59 26.32 -14.94
C MET A 1 27.02 25.24 -14.03
N LEU A 2 27.67 25.01 -12.90
CA LEU A 2 27.18 24.15 -11.81
C LEU A 2 26.32 24.99 -10.87
N ARG A 3 25.18 24.46 -10.42
CA ARG A 3 24.73 24.64 -9.03
C ARG A 3 24.13 23.33 -8.54
N SER A 4 24.89 22.67 -7.69
CA SER A 4 24.37 21.74 -6.70
C SER A 4 23.49 22.50 -5.70
N LEU A 5 22.64 21.77 -4.98
CA LEU A 5 22.63 21.80 -3.51
C LEU A 5 21.63 20.75 -2.97
N SER A 6 22.24 19.75 -2.34
CA SER A 6 21.66 18.89 -1.33
C SER A 6 21.47 19.65 -0.01
N ARG A 7 20.37 19.41 0.71
CA ARG A 7 20.25 19.45 2.19
C ARG A 7 18.86 18.98 2.59
N ARG A 8 18.72 17.80 3.20
CA ARG A 8 18.88 17.44 4.64
C ARG A 8 17.55 17.49 5.39
N HIS A 9 17.25 16.35 6.00
CA HIS A 9 16.27 16.16 7.07
C HIS A 9 16.45 17.21 8.17
N SER A 10 15.33 17.71 8.71
CA SER A 10 15.30 18.41 9.99
C SER A 10 14.31 17.74 10.93
N ILE A 11 14.85 17.39 12.09
CA ILE A 11 14.24 16.71 13.22
C ILE A 11 13.42 17.72 14.06
N HIS A 12 12.41 17.18 14.72
CA HIS A 12 11.55 17.77 15.75
C HIS A 12 12.11 18.97 16.54
N SER A 13 11.32 20.04 16.63
CA SER A 13 11.44 21.09 17.64
C SER A 13 10.15 21.13 18.45
N TYR A 14 10.24 20.87 19.75
CA TYR A 14 9.12 20.94 20.69
C TYR A 14 8.73 22.41 20.92
N GLY A 15 7.44 22.71 20.75
CA GLY A 15 6.86 24.04 20.91
C GLY A 15 6.92 24.54 22.35
N SER A 16 7.27 25.83 22.48
CA SER A 16 7.38 26.59 23.72
C SER A 16 5.99 26.87 24.34
N LEU A 17 5.82 26.51 25.61
CA LEU A 17 4.63 26.76 26.43
C LEU A 17 4.55 28.25 26.80
N ARG A 18 3.53 28.96 26.31
CA ARG A 18 3.15 30.30 26.78
C ARG A 18 1.89 30.21 27.64
N ILE A 19 2.06 30.47 28.94
CA ILE A 19 1.00 30.60 29.94
C ILE A 19 0.36 31.99 29.81
N GLY A 20 -0.97 32.06 29.68
CA GLY A 20 -1.67 33.33 29.60
C GLY A 20 -3.20 33.25 29.61
N ARG A 21 -3.77 33.16 30.81
CA ARG A 21 -4.97 33.82 31.36
C ARG A 21 -6.35 33.62 30.68
N THR A 22 -7.26 33.12 31.53
CA THR A 22 -8.70 32.87 31.40
C THR A 22 -9.55 34.12 31.18
N THR A 23 -10.59 34.01 30.35
CA THR A 23 -11.94 34.54 30.64
C THR A 23 -12.98 33.63 30.01
N ASP A 24 -13.83 33.08 30.87
CA ASP A 24 -15.03 32.31 30.53
C ASP A 24 -16.00 33.13 29.67
N THR A 25 -16.42 32.55 28.55
CA THR A 25 -17.77 32.73 28.01
C THR A 25 -18.22 31.39 27.46
N ALA A 26 -19.15 30.76 28.17
CA ALA A 26 -19.83 29.54 27.75
C ALA A 26 -20.52 29.77 26.41
N VAL A 27 -20.09 29.01 25.39
CA VAL A 27 -20.85 28.74 24.17
C VAL A 27 -20.88 27.23 24.08
N GLU A 28 -22.10 26.70 24.04
CA GLU A 28 -22.44 25.29 24.18
C GLU A 28 -21.72 24.39 23.15
N ASP A 29 -21.15 23.31 23.68
CA ASP A 29 -20.39 22.25 23.01
C ASP A 29 -21.32 21.37 22.15
N ASP A 30 -21.18 21.45 20.83
CA ASP A 30 -21.73 20.42 19.91
C ASP A 30 -20.73 19.99 18.82
N HIS A 31 -19.50 20.51 18.84
CA HIS A 31 -18.49 20.25 17.80
C HIS A 31 -17.36 19.30 18.21
N HIS A 32 -17.24 18.90 19.49
CA HIS A 32 -16.17 18.01 19.97
C HIS A 32 -16.49 16.51 19.88
N HIS A 33 -17.77 16.13 19.73
CA HIS A 33 -18.16 14.72 19.55
C HIS A 33 -17.99 14.20 18.12
N GLN A 34 -17.92 15.07 17.10
CA GLN A 34 -17.74 14.63 15.71
C GLN A 34 -16.29 14.25 15.40
N SER A 35 -15.30 15.03 15.85
CA SER A 35 -13.86 14.78 15.56
C SER A 35 -13.30 13.57 16.32
N THR A 36 -13.76 13.33 17.55
CA THR A 36 -13.38 12.14 18.34
C THR A 36 -13.94 10.84 17.73
N ASN A 37 -15.15 10.91 17.18
CA ASN A 37 -15.82 9.78 16.52
C ASN A 37 -15.17 9.41 15.17
N ILE A 38 -14.71 10.40 14.39
CA ILE A 38 -13.97 10.15 13.14
C ILE A 38 -12.61 9.50 13.41
N HIS A 39 -11.87 9.97 14.42
CA HIS A 39 -10.57 9.35 14.78
C HIS A 39 -10.72 7.94 15.34
N ALA A 40 -11.75 7.68 16.16
CA ALA A 40 -12.02 6.34 16.67
C ALA A 40 -12.43 5.36 15.56
N ARG A 41 -13.33 5.78 14.65
CA ARG A 41 -13.74 4.97 13.48
C ARG A 41 -12.59 4.66 12.53
N ASN A 42 -11.71 5.63 12.27
CA ASN A 42 -10.53 5.39 11.43
C ASN A 42 -9.57 4.38 12.06
N ASN A 43 -9.37 4.45 13.38
CA ASN A 43 -8.52 3.49 14.10
C ASN A 43 -9.11 2.06 14.09
N GLU A 44 -10.43 1.92 14.24
CA GLU A 44 -11.11 0.63 14.12
C GLU A 44 -11.03 0.05 12.70
N GLN A 45 -11.19 0.90 11.67
CA GLN A 45 -11.03 0.49 10.28
C GLN A 45 -9.60 0.05 10.00
N ASP A 46 -8.60 0.83 10.41
CA ASP A 46 -7.17 0.51 10.25
C ASP A 46 -6.80 -0.81 10.96
N ARG A 47 -7.37 -1.06 12.14
CA ARG A 47 -7.21 -2.34 12.85
C ARG A 47 -7.85 -3.50 12.08
N SER A 48 -9.07 -3.32 11.56
CA SER A 48 -9.73 -4.37 10.78
C SER A 48 -8.95 -4.69 9.49
N ASP A 49 -8.36 -3.66 8.88
CA ASP A 49 -7.57 -3.76 7.66
C ASP A 49 -6.28 -4.52 7.90
N LEU A 50 -5.62 -4.25 9.02
CA LEU A 50 -4.41 -4.93 9.45
C LEU A 50 -4.66 -6.39 9.78
N GLU A 51 -5.78 -6.72 10.43
CA GLU A 51 -6.16 -8.12 10.69
C GLU A 51 -6.45 -8.88 9.39
N LEU A 52 -7.15 -8.26 8.43
CA LEU A 52 -7.34 -8.85 7.10
C LEU A 52 -6.02 -9.08 6.38
N MET A 53 -5.10 -8.11 6.43
CA MET A 53 -3.76 -8.26 5.86
C MET A 53 -3.01 -9.43 6.51
N LYS A 54 -3.01 -9.52 7.84
CA LYS A 54 -2.40 -10.65 8.58
C LYS A 54 -2.98 -11.99 8.16
N GLU A 55 -4.30 -12.10 8.06
CA GLU A 55 -4.97 -13.35 7.66
C GLU A 55 -4.52 -13.78 6.25
N ARG A 56 -4.43 -12.82 5.31
CA ARG A 56 -3.97 -13.10 3.94
C ARG A 56 -2.51 -13.56 3.92
N PHE A 57 -1.61 -12.84 4.57
CA PHE A 57 -0.20 -13.20 4.60
C PHE A 57 0.05 -14.51 5.36
N ALA A 58 -0.68 -14.78 6.45
CA ALA A 58 -0.60 -16.06 7.16
C ALA A 58 -0.99 -17.23 6.24
N LYS A 59 -2.06 -17.10 5.45
CA LYS A 59 -2.47 -18.12 4.47
C LYS A 59 -1.42 -18.35 3.37
N LEU A 60 -0.76 -17.29 2.92
CA LEU A 60 0.34 -17.38 1.96
C LEU A 60 1.56 -18.11 2.54
N LEU A 61 1.91 -17.84 3.80
CA LEU A 61 3.03 -18.48 4.49
C LEU A 61 2.76 -19.96 4.80
N LEU A 62 1.50 -20.32 5.07
CA LEU A 62 1.07 -21.71 5.23
C LEU A 62 0.99 -22.46 3.89
N GLY A 63 1.09 -21.77 2.76
CA GLY A 63 1.00 -22.35 1.42
C GLY A 63 -0.25 -23.20 1.24
N GLU A 64 -1.42 -22.62 1.59
CA GLU A 64 -2.76 -23.22 1.53
C GLU A 64 -3.03 -24.38 2.52
N ASP A 65 -2.02 -24.91 3.20
CA ASP A 65 -2.17 -25.95 4.21
C ASP A 65 -2.42 -25.35 5.61
N MET A 66 -3.71 -25.15 5.93
CA MET A 66 -4.13 -24.64 7.25
C MET A 66 -3.94 -25.64 8.40
N SER A 67 -3.53 -26.88 8.12
CA SER A 67 -3.25 -27.89 9.16
C SER A 67 -1.86 -27.73 9.78
N GLY A 68 -0.96 -26.98 9.14
CA GLY A 68 0.44 -26.85 9.56
C GLY A 68 1.28 -28.11 9.35
N GLY A 69 0.76 -29.11 8.63
CA GLY A 69 1.34 -30.46 8.48
C GLY A 69 2.39 -30.61 7.38
N GLY A 70 2.85 -29.51 6.77
CA GLY A 70 3.95 -29.53 5.79
C GLY A 70 3.55 -30.00 4.38
N LYS A 71 2.26 -30.10 4.05
CA LYS A 71 1.76 -30.42 2.70
C LYS A 71 1.45 -29.14 1.90
N SER A 72 2.22 -28.09 2.14
CA SER A 72 1.98 -26.78 1.57
C SER A 72 2.46 -26.67 0.11
N VAL A 73 1.84 -25.77 -0.64
CA VAL A 73 2.33 -25.37 -1.96
C VAL A 73 3.43 -24.31 -1.85
N SER A 74 4.17 -24.09 -2.93
CA SER A 74 5.17 -23.01 -2.97
C SER A 74 4.52 -21.65 -2.77
N SER A 75 5.25 -20.70 -2.17
CA SER A 75 4.74 -19.32 -1.98
C SER A 75 4.37 -18.64 -3.29
N ALA A 76 5.06 -18.97 -4.39
CA ALA A 76 4.72 -18.48 -5.72
C ALA A 76 3.35 -18.99 -6.18
N LEU A 77 3.05 -20.28 -5.95
CA LEU A 77 1.75 -20.86 -6.29
C LEU A 77 0.64 -20.32 -5.38
N ALA A 78 0.90 -20.22 -4.08
CA ALA A 78 -0.03 -19.61 -3.13
C ALA A 78 -0.36 -18.15 -3.50
N LEU A 79 0.64 -17.36 -3.93
CA LEU A 79 0.43 -16.00 -4.42
C LEU A 79 -0.41 -15.98 -5.70
N SER A 80 -0.12 -16.86 -6.66
CA SER A 80 -0.91 -16.98 -7.90
C SER A 80 -2.37 -17.34 -7.63
N ASN A 81 -2.61 -18.27 -6.71
CA ASN A 81 -3.95 -18.66 -6.29
C ASN A 81 -4.65 -17.51 -5.56
N ALA A 82 -3.94 -16.76 -4.71
CA ALA A 82 -4.49 -15.59 -4.04
C ALA A 82 -4.94 -14.50 -5.04
N PHE A 83 -4.15 -14.20 -6.08
CA PHE A 83 -4.56 -13.28 -7.14
C PHE A 83 -5.82 -13.76 -7.87
N THR A 84 -5.85 -15.04 -8.24
CA THR A 84 -6.98 -15.63 -8.98
C THR A 84 -8.25 -15.64 -8.13
N ASN A 85 -8.14 -16.00 -6.86
CA ASN A 85 -9.26 -16.01 -5.91
C ASN A 85 -9.78 -14.60 -5.63
N LEU A 86 -8.90 -13.60 -5.52
CA LEU A 86 -9.30 -12.20 -5.38
C LEU A 86 -10.06 -11.72 -6.61
N ALA A 87 -9.55 -12.03 -7.81
CA ALA A 87 -10.22 -11.68 -9.06
C ALA A 87 -11.60 -12.36 -9.18
N ALA A 88 -11.70 -13.65 -8.85
CA ALA A 88 -12.97 -14.37 -8.83
C ALA A 88 -13.95 -13.77 -7.81
N SER A 89 -13.49 -13.42 -6.61
CA SER A 89 -14.33 -12.82 -5.57
C SER A 89 -14.86 -11.43 -5.94
N ILE A 90 -14.10 -10.62 -6.68
CA ILE A 90 -14.49 -9.24 -7.00
C ILE A 90 -15.20 -9.13 -8.34
N PHE A 91 -14.74 -9.85 -9.36
CA PHE A 91 -15.31 -9.80 -10.71
C PHE A 91 -16.32 -10.92 -10.98
N GLY A 92 -16.34 -12.01 -10.21
CA GLY A 92 -17.30 -13.10 -10.39
C GLY A 92 -18.75 -12.69 -10.15
N GLU A 93 -18.98 -11.68 -9.31
CA GLU A 93 -20.30 -11.09 -9.06
C GLU A 93 -20.73 -10.07 -10.12
N GLN A 94 -19.83 -9.71 -11.05
CA GLN A 94 -20.08 -8.72 -12.10
C GLN A 94 -20.83 -9.36 -13.28
N GLY A 95 -22.10 -9.74 -13.05
CA GLY A 95 -22.95 -10.39 -14.07
C GLY A 95 -23.52 -9.45 -15.14
N LYS A 96 -23.27 -8.14 -15.05
CA LYS A 96 -23.74 -7.13 -16.01
C LYS A 96 -22.59 -6.15 -16.33
N LEU A 97 -22.61 -5.59 -17.54
CA LEU A 97 -21.71 -4.51 -17.97
C LEU A 97 -22.10 -3.20 -17.28
N ALA A 98 -21.77 -3.09 -16.00
CA ALA A 98 -22.07 -1.95 -15.16
C ALA A 98 -20.83 -1.52 -14.38
N PRO A 99 -20.73 -0.25 -13.95
CA PRO A 99 -19.66 0.22 -13.10
C PRO A 99 -19.63 -0.54 -11.80
N MET A 100 -18.42 -0.98 -11.44
CA MET A 100 -18.14 -1.51 -10.13
C MET A 100 -18.42 -0.43 -9.06
N SER A 101 -19.03 -0.83 -7.95
CA SER A 101 -19.29 0.06 -6.82
C SER A 101 -17.98 0.62 -6.24
N PRO A 102 -18.01 1.83 -5.65
CA PRO A 102 -16.81 2.44 -5.05
C PRO A 102 -16.15 1.53 -4.01
N ASP A 103 -16.94 0.82 -3.21
CA ASP A 103 -16.44 -0.09 -2.17
C ASP A 103 -15.67 -1.28 -2.76
N ARG A 104 -16.22 -1.90 -3.83
CA ARG A 104 -15.52 -2.99 -4.53
C ARG A 104 -14.23 -2.52 -5.19
N LYS A 105 -14.23 -1.31 -5.77
CA LYS A 105 -13.02 -0.68 -6.32
C LYS A 105 -11.96 -0.40 -5.26
N ALA A 106 -12.38 0.04 -4.07
CA ALA A 106 -11.49 0.27 -2.94
C ALA A 106 -10.89 -1.05 -2.45
N ARG A 107 -11.73 -2.07 -2.25
CA ARG A 107 -11.32 -3.42 -1.84
C ARG A 107 -10.33 -4.04 -2.83
N TRP A 108 -10.63 -3.99 -4.14
CA TRP A 108 -9.73 -4.50 -5.17
C TRP A 108 -8.38 -3.80 -5.14
N ARG A 109 -8.36 -2.46 -5.14
CA ARG A 109 -7.09 -1.70 -5.13
C ARG A 109 -6.24 -2.06 -3.92
N LYS A 110 -6.86 -2.17 -2.75
CA LYS A 110 -6.17 -2.45 -1.50
C LYS A 110 -5.66 -3.89 -1.39
N GLU A 111 -6.50 -4.90 -1.65
CA GLU A 111 -6.04 -6.30 -1.60
C GLU A 111 -5.01 -6.60 -2.72
N MET A 112 -5.14 -5.97 -3.89
CA MET A 112 -4.15 -6.08 -4.97
C MET A 112 -2.80 -5.46 -4.58
N ASP A 113 -2.81 -4.31 -3.90
CA ASP A 113 -1.61 -3.64 -3.40
C ASP A 113 -0.86 -4.53 -2.40
N TRP A 114 -1.59 -5.15 -1.46
CA TRP A 114 -1.01 -6.11 -0.52
C TRP A 114 -0.31 -7.27 -1.23
N LEU A 115 -0.96 -7.90 -2.22
CA LEU A 115 -0.36 -9.02 -2.95
C LEU A 115 0.83 -8.58 -3.82
N LEU A 116 0.79 -7.37 -4.39
CA LEU A 116 1.88 -6.84 -5.22
C LEU A 116 3.09 -6.36 -4.41
N SER A 117 2.94 -6.08 -3.11
CA SER A 117 4.04 -5.64 -2.24
C SER A 117 5.25 -6.59 -2.23
N VAL A 118 5.04 -7.89 -2.50
CA VAL A 118 6.12 -8.88 -2.62
C VAL A 118 7.07 -8.54 -3.77
N THR A 119 6.57 -7.95 -4.85
CA THR A 119 7.35 -7.63 -6.05
C THR A 119 8.36 -6.49 -5.85
N ASP A 120 8.13 -5.62 -4.87
CA ASP A 120 9.07 -4.55 -4.49
C ASP A 120 10.34 -5.09 -3.83
N HIS A 121 10.25 -6.30 -3.27
CA HIS A 121 11.34 -6.96 -2.57
C HIS A 121 12.11 -7.94 -3.47
N ILE A 122 11.67 -8.15 -4.70
CA ILE A 122 12.36 -9.01 -5.68
C ILE A 122 13.39 -8.18 -6.43
N VAL A 123 14.63 -8.27 -5.97
CA VAL A 123 15.77 -7.47 -6.46
C VAL A 123 16.88 -8.31 -7.08
N GLU A 124 17.61 -7.70 -8.00
CA GLU A 124 18.91 -8.14 -8.50
C GLU A 124 20.01 -7.37 -7.75
N PHE A 125 21.07 -8.06 -7.34
CA PHE A 125 22.28 -7.44 -6.82
C PHE A 125 23.21 -7.14 -7.99
N VAL A 126 23.52 -5.85 -8.20
CA VAL A 126 24.41 -5.42 -9.28
C VAL A 126 25.61 -4.67 -8.71
N PRO A 127 26.81 -4.85 -9.30
CA PRO A 127 27.97 -4.06 -8.92
C PRO A 127 27.77 -2.60 -9.30
N SER A 128 28.27 -1.70 -8.45
CA SER A 128 28.21 -0.25 -8.61
C SER A 128 29.40 0.40 -7.92
N GLN A 129 29.60 1.69 -8.16
CA GLN A 129 30.61 2.48 -7.47
C GLN A 129 29.95 3.58 -6.64
N GLN A 130 30.47 3.82 -5.45
CA GLN A 130 30.06 4.92 -4.58
C GLN A 130 31.27 5.75 -4.20
N LYS A 131 31.09 7.07 -4.16
CA LYS A 131 32.11 8.01 -3.67
C LYS A 131 31.95 8.21 -2.17
N ALA A 132 32.97 7.88 -1.40
CA ALA A 132 33.02 8.13 0.03
C ALA A 132 33.22 9.63 0.32
N ALA A 133 32.99 10.04 1.58
CA ALA A 133 33.02 11.45 1.98
C ALA A 133 34.41 12.10 1.83
N ASP A 134 35.46 11.28 1.87
CA ASP A 134 36.87 11.62 1.61
C ASP A 134 37.20 11.78 0.12
N GLY A 135 36.25 11.43 -0.76
CA GLY A 135 36.41 11.50 -2.21
C GLY A 135 36.91 10.21 -2.86
N THR A 136 37.17 9.16 -2.09
CA THR A 136 37.63 7.85 -2.59
C THR A 136 36.47 7.10 -3.26
N PHE A 137 36.75 6.41 -4.37
CA PHE A 137 35.78 5.52 -5.01
C PHE A 137 35.84 4.13 -4.39
N MET A 138 34.68 3.60 -4.02
CA MET A 138 34.51 2.26 -3.46
C MET A 138 33.57 1.45 -4.34
N GLU A 139 33.96 0.21 -4.65
CA GLU A 139 33.08 -0.75 -5.30
C GLU A 139 32.09 -1.30 -4.27
N ILE A 140 30.81 -1.26 -4.62
CA ILE A 140 29.70 -1.67 -3.78
C ILE A 140 28.72 -2.54 -4.57
N MET A 141 27.94 -3.34 -3.86
CA MET A 141 26.78 -4.00 -4.44
C MET A 141 25.55 -3.16 -4.13
N VAL A 142 24.73 -2.88 -5.14
CA VAL A 142 23.44 -2.19 -4.98
C VAL A 142 22.30 -3.10 -5.37
N THR A 143 21.17 -2.96 -4.69
CA THR A 143 19.92 -3.63 -5.06
C THR A 143 19.20 -2.82 -6.13
N LYS A 144 18.78 -3.49 -7.19
CA LYS A 144 17.86 -2.93 -8.20
C LYS A 144 16.69 -3.87 -8.35
N GLN A 145 15.48 -3.35 -8.57
CA GLN A 145 14.33 -4.22 -8.87
C GLN A 145 14.63 -5.09 -10.09
N ARG A 146 14.18 -6.35 -10.05
CA ARG A 146 14.38 -7.27 -11.18
C ARG A 146 13.80 -6.69 -12.47
N LYS A 147 14.51 -6.84 -13.57
CA LYS A 147 14.23 -6.11 -14.83
C LYS A 147 12.84 -6.37 -15.39
N ASP A 148 12.38 -7.62 -15.34
CA ASP A 148 11.05 -8.03 -15.77
C ASP A 148 9.96 -7.35 -14.93
N LEU A 149 10.11 -7.32 -13.61
CA LEU A 149 9.16 -6.69 -12.70
C LEU A 149 9.14 -5.17 -12.87
N HIS A 150 10.30 -4.56 -13.04
CA HIS A 150 10.43 -3.11 -13.20
C HIS A 150 9.64 -2.57 -14.40
N VAL A 151 9.56 -3.35 -15.49
CA VAL A 151 8.81 -2.97 -16.69
C VAL A 151 7.36 -3.46 -16.64
N ASN A 152 7.15 -4.72 -16.23
CA ASN A 152 5.84 -5.36 -16.37
C ASN A 152 4.84 -4.93 -15.29
N ILE A 153 5.27 -4.74 -14.04
CA ILE A 153 4.37 -4.39 -12.94
C ILE A 153 3.66 -3.04 -13.19
N PRO A 154 4.37 -1.94 -13.55
CA PRO A 154 3.71 -0.69 -13.90
C PRO A 154 2.76 -0.82 -15.11
N GLY A 155 3.14 -1.61 -16.12
CA GLY A 155 2.31 -1.87 -17.30
C GLY A 155 0.99 -2.57 -16.96
N LEU A 156 1.05 -3.62 -16.13
CA LEU A 156 -0.13 -4.36 -15.67
C LEU A 156 -1.03 -3.49 -14.78
N LEU A 157 -0.46 -2.66 -13.90
CA LEU A 157 -1.22 -1.70 -13.09
C LEU A 157 -1.92 -0.64 -13.95
N LYS A 158 -1.29 -0.21 -15.05
CA LYS A 158 -1.92 0.69 -16.01
C LYS A 158 -3.11 0.05 -16.70
N LEU A 159 -2.99 -1.20 -17.15
CA LEU A 159 -4.09 -1.97 -17.74
C LEU A 159 -5.23 -2.17 -16.74
N ASN A 160 -4.91 -2.55 -15.50
CA ASN A 160 -5.87 -2.68 -14.41
C ASN A 160 -6.65 -1.36 -14.18
N SER A 161 -5.95 -0.22 -14.16
CA SER A 161 -6.57 1.09 -14.03
C SER A 161 -7.52 1.39 -15.20
N LEU A 162 -7.13 1.08 -16.44
CA LEU A 162 -7.99 1.27 -17.60
C LEU A 162 -9.26 0.41 -17.53
N LEU A 163 -9.15 -0.85 -17.09
CA LEU A 163 -10.28 -1.76 -16.94
C LEU A 163 -11.26 -1.27 -15.87
N ILE A 164 -10.77 -0.74 -14.75
CA ILE A 164 -11.61 -0.26 -13.65
C ILE A 164 -12.24 1.10 -13.95
N VAL A 165 -11.53 1.98 -14.66
CA VAL A 165 -11.99 3.35 -15.02
C VAL A 165 -12.96 3.34 -16.20
N ARG A 166 -12.84 2.42 -17.17
CA ARG A 166 -13.69 2.39 -18.38
C ARG A 166 -15.19 2.22 -18.11
N TYR A 167 -15.62 1.82 -16.92
CA TYR A 167 -17.04 1.74 -16.59
C TYR A 167 -17.66 3.06 -16.08
N HIS A 168 -16.86 4.10 -15.84
CA HIS A 168 -17.40 5.40 -15.41
C HIS A 168 -17.75 6.34 -16.60
N ILE A 169 -17.11 6.14 -17.77
CA ILE A 169 -17.22 7.08 -18.90
C ILE A 169 -18.38 6.73 -19.86
N LEU A 170 -18.94 5.52 -19.79
CA LEU A 170 -19.98 5.07 -20.74
C LEU A 170 -21.43 5.20 -20.23
N LEU A 171 -21.68 5.79 -19.06
CA LEU A 171 -23.04 5.93 -18.47
C LEU A 171 -23.45 7.38 -18.17
N THR A 172 -22.81 8.36 -18.81
CA THR A 172 -23.16 9.79 -18.65
C THR A 172 -23.61 10.45 -19.97
N TRP A 173 -24.05 9.66 -20.95
CA TRP A 173 -24.68 10.14 -22.19
C TRP A 173 -26.04 9.50 -22.39
#